data_AF-A0AA36BQ02-F1
#
_entry.id   AF-A0AA36BQ02-F1
#
_cell.length_a   1.000
_cell.length_b   1.000
_cell.length_c   1.000
_cell.angle_alpha   90.00
_cell.angle_beta   90.00
_cell.angle_gamma   90.00
#
_symmetry.space_group_name_H-M   'P 1'
#
loop_
_entity.id
_entity.type
_entity.pdbx_description
1 polymer ?
#
loop_
_entity_poly.entity_id
_entity_poly.type
_entity_poly.pdbx_seq_one_letter_code
_entity_poly.pdbx_strand_id
1 'polypeptide(L)'
;MSKTKKGSLTSDENPLQKIPIVPDGGWGWVVCIASFYCNLICSGLASCFGIMLIQILDTFQTSATKISLIGSIFTGLILSCGPLASALMSRFGHRFVIILGSIFGSFGLLLSVFAINVEMLIITFGVIGGLFTGLCFFTANVVVGLYFSSRQALAVSLATTGNGAGVFVVNYITENLLAYYGLRGTLLMLSSLVLNMAVAGALCRPLKYKLVENTDKDIPLNEISTSQQLNVPVIDNNAETVKKTTSVNSLDETRVSLMTVNASDEKDKQTATKKMSCIHSIIKNLAIFFDYEILKNGNTLFMIAIYFLWSGFCVSLRVVYTTLIVGFENLASGYSLLSLFNGIGYVIGPPLFGLVYDTTGHFADVFYGCGVAFYLGSVLSFIVNIRLKMSARAQQNEGLPSN
;
A
#
# COMPACT_ATOMS: atom_id res chain seq x y z
N MET A 1 12.36 46.73 -53.36
CA MET A 1 12.03 45.73 -54.40
C MET A 1 12.95 44.54 -54.20
N SER A 2 12.43 43.31 -54.31
CA SER A 2 13.08 42.00 -54.12
C SER A 2 12.76 41.29 -52.80
N LYS A 3 11.89 40.28 -52.95
CA LYS A 3 11.35 39.32 -51.99
C LYS A 3 12.41 38.32 -51.54
N THR A 4 12.52 38.06 -50.24
CA THR A 4 13.17 36.85 -49.73
C THR A 4 12.11 35.77 -49.53
N LYS A 5 12.23 34.68 -50.28
CA LYS A 5 11.40 33.46 -50.21
C LYS A 5 11.41 32.90 -48.78
N LYS A 6 10.24 32.84 -48.15
CA LYS A 6 9.94 31.90 -47.06
C LYS A 6 9.97 30.49 -47.66
N GLY A 7 10.95 29.68 -47.25
CA GLY A 7 10.92 28.23 -47.40
C GLY A 7 10.08 27.64 -46.28
N SER A 8 9.07 26.87 -46.67
CA SER A 8 8.16 26.11 -45.83
C SER A 8 8.90 25.03 -45.01
N LEU A 9 8.75 25.08 -43.69
CA LEU A 9 8.82 23.91 -42.81
C LEU A 9 7.43 23.74 -42.22
N THR A 10 6.57 23.07 -42.97
CA THR A 10 5.38 22.40 -42.45
C THR A 10 5.86 21.10 -41.81
N SER A 11 6.03 21.12 -40.50
CA SER A 11 5.96 19.93 -39.66
C SER A 11 5.02 20.29 -38.52
N ASP A 12 3.72 20.24 -38.82
CA ASP A 12 2.67 20.15 -37.82
C ASP A 12 2.84 18.81 -37.09
N GLU A 13 3.83 18.72 -36.20
CA GLU A 13 3.85 17.67 -35.19
C GLU A 13 2.84 18.08 -34.11
N ASN A 14 1.57 17.73 -34.34
CA ASN A 14 0.61 17.68 -33.25
C ASN A 14 1.21 16.82 -32.13
N PRO A 15 1.31 17.32 -30.88
CA PRO A 15 1.89 16.53 -29.80
C PRO A 15 1.02 15.28 -29.62
N LEU A 16 1.57 14.12 -29.97
CA LEU A 16 0.94 12.82 -29.79
C LEU A 16 0.59 12.63 -28.32
N GLN A 17 -0.71 12.55 -28.01
CA GLN A 17 -1.14 12.32 -26.64
C GLN A 17 -0.96 10.83 -26.30
N LYS A 18 -0.14 10.55 -25.27
CA LYS A 18 0.09 9.19 -24.76
C LYS A 18 -1.01 8.81 -23.78
N ILE A 19 -2.05 8.13 -24.27
CA ILE A 19 -3.13 7.68 -23.39
C ILE A 19 -2.81 6.26 -22.90
N PRO A 20 -2.73 6.02 -21.57
CA PRO A 20 -2.57 4.67 -21.05
C PRO A 20 -3.83 3.85 -21.37
N ILE A 21 -3.67 2.65 -21.94
CA ILE A 21 -4.78 1.71 -22.06
C ILE A 21 -4.94 1.10 -20.67
N VAL A 22 -5.94 1.58 -19.91
CA VAL A 22 -6.26 1.09 -18.57
C VAL A 22 -7.14 -0.15 -18.67
N PRO A 23 -6.63 -1.37 -18.38
CA PRO A 23 -7.48 -2.52 -18.30
C PRO A 23 -8.21 -2.43 -16.97
N ASP A 24 -9.46 -1.97 -16.97
CA ASP A 24 -10.37 -1.97 -15.80
C ASP A 24 -10.75 -3.40 -15.34
N GLY A 25 -9.77 -4.31 -15.28
CA GLY A 25 -9.89 -5.74 -15.00
C GLY A 25 -8.64 -6.56 -15.38
N GLY A 26 -8.75 -7.89 -15.32
CA GLY A 26 -7.68 -8.81 -15.70
C GLY A 26 -6.42 -8.70 -14.82
N TRP A 27 -5.27 -8.42 -15.43
CA TRP A 27 -3.98 -8.32 -14.71
C TRP A 27 -3.94 -7.20 -13.67
N GLY A 28 -4.82 -6.19 -13.78
CA GLY A 28 -4.95 -5.14 -12.76
C GLY A 28 -5.24 -5.68 -11.35
N TRP A 29 -5.99 -6.79 -11.24
CA TRP A 29 -6.25 -7.43 -9.94
C TRP A 29 -5.04 -8.15 -9.36
N VAL A 30 -4.19 -8.74 -10.22
CA VAL A 30 -2.91 -9.33 -9.79
C VAL A 30 -2.00 -8.25 -9.23
N VAL A 31 -1.95 -7.11 -9.90
CA VAL A 31 -1.21 -5.93 -9.45
C VAL A 31 -1.78 -5.37 -8.15
N CYS A 32 -3.11 -5.34 -7.99
CA CYS A 32 -3.77 -4.94 -6.75
C CYS A 32 -3.36 -5.84 -5.56
N ILE A 33 -3.31 -7.16 -5.76
CA ILE A 33 -2.87 -8.12 -4.72
C ILE A 33 -1.38 -7.95 -4.41
N ALA A 34 -0.54 -7.75 -5.43
CA ALA A 34 0.89 -7.48 -5.24
C ALA A 34 1.12 -6.19 -4.43
N SER A 35 0.39 -5.13 -4.75
CA SER A 35 0.45 -3.87 -4.01
C SER A 35 -0.10 -3.99 -2.59
N PHE A 36 -1.18 -4.77 -2.38
CA PHE A 36 -1.67 -5.11 -1.04
C PHE A 36 -0.56 -5.75 -0.19
N TYR A 37 0.18 -6.72 -0.76
CA TYR A 37 1.28 -7.39 -0.07
C TYR A 37 2.45 -6.44 0.25
N CYS A 38 2.86 -5.58 -0.70
CA CYS A 38 3.87 -4.56 -0.44
C CYS A 38 3.46 -3.60 0.68
N ASN A 39 2.21 -3.12 0.64
CA ASN A 39 1.62 -2.24 1.65
C ASN A 39 1.54 -2.91 3.03
N LEU A 40 1.22 -4.20 3.07
CA LEU A 40 1.22 -5.03 4.26
C LEU A 40 2.60 -5.08 4.91
N ILE A 41 3.65 -5.36 4.13
CA ILE A 41 5.01 -5.43 4.67
C ILE A 41 5.51 -4.06 5.10
N CYS A 42 5.38 -3.02 4.27
CA CYS A 42 5.84 -1.67 4.57
C CYS A 42 5.23 -1.13 5.88
N SER A 43 3.90 -1.23 6.01
CA SER A 43 3.20 -0.70 7.19
C SER A 43 3.46 -1.55 8.42
N GLY A 44 3.54 -2.87 8.27
CA GLY A 44 3.92 -3.77 9.34
C GLY A 44 5.32 -3.46 9.88
N LEU A 45 6.31 -3.25 9.01
CA LEU A 45 7.66 -2.86 9.44
C LEU A 45 7.69 -1.53 10.17
N ALA A 46 6.87 -0.56 9.74
CA ALA A 46 6.77 0.72 10.43
C ALA A 46 6.23 0.57 11.86
N SER A 47 5.28 -0.34 12.10
CA SER A 47 4.75 -0.59 13.44
C SER A 47 5.66 -1.47 14.31
N CYS A 48 6.43 -2.39 13.72
CA CYS A 48 7.26 -3.36 14.44
C CYS A 48 8.32 -2.71 15.33
N PHE A 49 8.76 -1.49 14.99
CA PHE A 49 9.71 -0.75 15.81
C PHE A 49 9.21 -0.56 17.25
N GLY A 50 7.91 -0.31 17.44
CA GLY A 50 7.32 -0.15 18.78
C GLY A 50 7.48 -1.39 19.66
N ILE A 51 7.43 -2.58 19.06
CA ILE A 51 7.58 -3.86 19.76
C ILE A 51 9.06 -4.12 20.10
N MET A 52 9.96 -3.81 19.17
CA MET A 52 11.40 -3.98 19.38
C MET A 52 12.00 -2.94 20.33
N LEU A 53 11.29 -1.83 20.62
CA LEU A 53 11.79 -0.70 21.40
C LEU A 53 12.39 -1.13 22.74
N ILE A 54 11.67 -1.94 23.52
CA ILE A 54 12.10 -2.37 24.86
C ILE A 54 13.36 -3.23 24.75
N GLN A 55 13.40 -4.16 23.80
CA GLN A 55 14.57 -5.02 23.59
C GLN A 55 15.81 -4.23 23.15
N ILE A 56 15.63 -3.18 22.33
CA ILE A 56 16.70 -2.28 21.91
C ILE A 56 17.19 -1.45 23.11
N LEU A 57 16.27 -0.98 23.96
CA LEU A 57 16.62 -0.28 25.20
C LEU A 57 17.47 -1.15 26.12
N ASP A 58 17.07 -2.40 26.32
CA ASP A 58 17.80 -3.35 27.16
C ASP A 58 19.19 -3.69 26.60
N THR A 59 19.31 -3.77 25.27
CA THR A 59 20.57 -4.14 24.60
C THR A 59 21.60 -3.00 24.61
N PHE A 60 21.15 -1.75 24.38
CA PHE A 60 22.06 -0.61 24.21
C PHE A 60 22.10 0.33 25.44
N GLN A 61 21.23 0.14 26.43
CA GLN A 61 21.19 0.89 27.71
C GLN A 61 21.34 2.42 27.54
N THR A 62 20.68 2.96 26.50
CA THR A 62 20.78 4.36 26.07
C THR A 62 19.44 5.08 26.35
N SER A 63 19.44 6.42 26.33
CA SER A 63 18.21 7.21 26.45
C SER A 63 17.11 6.77 25.46
N ALA A 64 15.88 6.63 25.97
CA ALA A 64 14.70 6.29 25.19
C ALA A 64 14.45 7.24 24.00
N THR A 65 14.78 8.53 24.15
CA THR A 65 14.64 9.55 23.10
C THR A 65 15.53 9.27 21.89
N LYS A 66 16.76 8.79 22.11
CA LYS A 66 17.67 8.43 21.00
C LYS A 66 17.19 7.18 20.27
N ILE A 67 16.61 6.24 21.00
CA ILE A 67 16.11 5.00 20.42
C ILE A 67 14.82 5.27 19.64
N SER A 68 13.86 6.00 20.21
CA SER A 68 12.59 6.34 19.54
C SER A 68 12.78 7.12 18.23
N LEU A 69 13.90 7.83 18.09
CA LEU A 69 14.31 8.51 16.88
C LEU A 69 14.53 7.55 15.71
N ILE A 70 14.95 6.30 15.95
CA ILE A 70 15.12 5.26 14.91
C ILE A 70 13.79 5.00 14.20
N GLY A 71 12.73 4.70 14.96
CA GLY A 71 11.39 4.44 14.41
C GLY A 71 10.75 5.67 13.78
N SER A 72 11.01 6.85 14.35
CA SER A 72 10.50 8.13 13.84
C SER A 72 11.13 8.48 12.50
N ILE A 73 12.46 8.32 12.36
CA ILE A 73 13.17 8.49 11.09
C ILE A 73 12.71 7.44 10.08
N PHE A 74 12.59 6.17 10.48
CA PHE A 74 12.12 5.11 9.58
C PHE A 74 10.75 5.43 8.97
N THR A 75 9.76 5.69 9.84
CA THR A 75 8.38 5.99 9.41
C THR A 75 8.30 7.31 8.65
N GLY A 76 9.01 8.33 9.13
CA GLY A 76 9.09 9.63 8.49
C GLY A 76 9.68 9.57 7.09
N LEU A 77 10.75 8.79 6.88
CA LEU A 77 11.35 8.59 5.57
C LEU A 77 10.48 7.73 4.66
N ILE A 78 9.82 6.69 5.17
CA ILE A 78 8.84 5.92 4.38
C ILE A 78 7.81 6.83 3.73
N LEU A 79 7.36 7.86 4.45
CA LEU A 79 6.38 8.83 3.96
C LEU A 79 7.02 9.99 3.16
N SER A 80 8.26 10.36 3.45
CA SER A 80 8.94 11.49 2.79
C SER A 80 9.47 11.16 1.39
N CYS A 81 9.66 9.89 1.07
CA CYS A 81 10.30 9.46 -0.19
C CYS A 81 9.44 9.59 -1.45
N GLY A 82 8.24 10.16 -1.34
CA GLY A 82 7.31 10.32 -2.45
C GLY A 82 7.95 10.98 -3.68
N PRO A 83 8.48 12.22 -3.59
CA PRO A 83 8.98 12.92 -4.78
C PRO A 83 10.13 12.18 -5.45
N LEU A 84 11.00 11.56 -4.65
CA LEU A 84 12.07 10.71 -5.13
C LEU A 84 11.50 9.49 -5.87
N ALA A 85 10.51 8.80 -5.28
CA ALA A 85 9.81 7.70 -5.94
C ALA A 85 9.18 8.14 -7.26
N SER A 86 8.50 9.29 -7.30
CA SER A 86 7.88 9.82 -8.52
C SER A 86 8.90 10.08 -9.63
N ALA A 87 10.04 10.68 -9.30
CA ALA A 87 11.11 10.94 -10.28
C ALA A 87 11.76 9.64 -10.79
N LEU A 88 11.95 8.65 -9.91
CA LEU A 88 12.49 7.35 -10.29
C LEU A 88 11.50 6.54 -11.14
N MET A 89 10.21 6.58 -10.80
CA MET A 89 9.16 5.89 -11.54
C MET A 89 9.03 6.41 -12.98
N SER A 90 9.13 7.73 -13.19
CA SER A 90 9.05 8.32 -14.53
C SER A 90 10.26 8.00 -15.42
N ARG A 91 11.44 7.77 -14.81
CA ARG A 91 12.69 7.45 -15.53
C ARG A 91 12.89 5.96 -15.79
N PHE A 92 12.69 5.12 -14.77
CA PHE A 92 13.04 3.70 -14.81
C PHE A 92 11.82 2.76 -14.82
N GLY A 93 10.62 3.30 -14.65
CA GLY A 93 9.38 2.53 -14.56
C GLY A 93 9.16 1.90 -13.19
N HIS A 94 7.89 1.61 -12.88
CA HIS A 94 7.47 1.17 -11.55
C HIS A 94 8.09 -0.16 -11.09
N ARG A 95 8.17 -1.15 -12.01
CA ARG A 95 8.72 -2.49 -11.71
C ARG A 95 10.15 -2.41 -11.19
N PHE A 96 10.98 -1.63 -11.88
CA PHE A 96 12.38 -1.48 -11.54
C PHE A 96 12.54 -0.85 -10.16
N VAL A 97 11.76 0.20 -9.88
CA VAL A 97 11.81 0.93 -8.60
C VAL A 97 11.42 0.05 -7.41
N ILE A 98 10.39 -0.80 -7.54
CA ILE A 98 9.99 -1.71 -6.45
C ILE A 98 11.10 -2.74 -6.18
N ILE A 99 11.65 -3.35 -7.24
CA ILE A 99 12.71 -4.36 -7.09
C ILE A 99 13.96 -3.74 -6.46
N LEU A 100 14.41 -2.59 -6.97
CA LEU A 100 15.55 -1.85 -6.44
C LEU A 100 15.34 -1.48 -4.97
N GLY A 101 14.17 -0.92 -4.64
CA GLY A 101 13.82 -0.54 -3.27
C GLY A 101 13.80 -1.74 -2.32
N SER A 102 13.29 -2.90 -2.76
CA SER A 102 13.25 -4.09 -1.91
C SER A 102 14.63 -4.67 -1.63
N ILE A 103 15.55 -4.64 -2.61
CA ILE A 103 16.92 -5.13 -2.44
C ILE A 103 17.69 -4.22 -1.47
N PHE A 104 17.68 -2.90 -1.70
CA PHE A 104 18.40 -1.96 -0.83
C PHE A 104 17.74 -1.79 0.54
N GLY A 105 16.41 -1.88 0.63
CA GLY A 105 15.68 -1.86 1.89
C GLY A 105 16.00 -3.10 2.73
N SER A 106 16.02 -4.28 2.10
CA SER A 106 16.46 -5.52 2.75
C SER A 106 17.93 -5.42 3.19
N PHE A 107 18.81 -4.89 2.35
CA PHE A 107 20.21 -4.67 2.68
C PHE A 107 20.38 -3.72 3.89
N GLY A 108 19.61 -2.65 3.97
CA GLY A 108 19.59 -1.75 5.12
C GLY A 108 19.24 -2.47 6.43
N LEU A 109 18.18 -3.28 6.41
CA LEU A 109 17.79 -4.10 7.57
C LEU A 109 18.80 -5.20 7.90
N LEU A 110 19.43 -5.80 6.89
CA LEU A 110 20.47 -6.81 7.09
C LEU A 110 21.70 -6.20 7.76
N LEU A 111 22.12 -4.99 7.35
CA LEU A 111 23.21 -4.26 8.00
C LEU A 111 22.91 -3.96 9.47
N SER A 112 21.65 -3.75 9.83
CA SER A 112 21.22 -3.53 11.22
C SER A 112 21.48 -4.73 12.13
N VAL A 113 21.58 -5.95 11.59
CA VAL A 113 21.93 -7.16 12.37
C VAL A 113 23.32 -7.03 13.01
N PHE A 114 24.23 -6.31 12.33
CA PHE A 114 25.60 -6.10 12.78
C PHE A 114 25.78 -4.80 13.58
N ALA A 115 24.68 -4.10 13.93
CA ALA A 115 24.76 -2.84 14.66
C ALA A 115 25.33 -3.05 16.08
N ILE A 116 26.44 -2.37 16.37
CA ILE A 116 27.10 -2.35 17.68
C ILE A 116 26.67 -1.12 18.49
N ASN A 117 26.21 -0.07 17.82
CA ASN A 117 25.79 1.20 18.42
C ASN A 117 24.44 1.65 17.87
N VAL A 118 23.70 2.44 18.66
CA VAL A 118 22.40 3.02 18.28
C VAL A 118 22.53 3.90 17.03
N GLU A 119 23.61 4.67 16.89
CA GLU A 119 23.85 5.53 15.72
C GLU A 119 23.93 4.71 14.40
N MET A 120 24.55 3.53 14.46
CA MET A 120 24.58 2.62 13.32
C MET A 120 23.19 2.08 12.99
N LEU A 121 22.35 1.85 14.00
CA LEU A 121 20.97 1.42 13.83
C LEU A 121 20.09 2.54 13.25
N ILE A 122 20.31 3.80 13.65
CA ILE A 122 19.65 4.98 13.05
C ILE A 122 19.96 5.05 11.54
N ILE A 123 21.22 4.90 11.15
CA ILE A 123 21.63 4.98 9.74
C ILE A 123 21.11 3.78 8.94
N THR A 124 21.28 2.56 9.45
CA THR A 124 20.95 1.34 8.71
C THR A 124 19.45 1.05 8.70
N PHE A 125 18.83 0.90 9.87
CA PHE A 125 17.41 0.62 10.00
C PHE A 125 16.59 1.86 9.63
N GLY A 126 16.90 3.00 10.25
CA GLY A 126 16.14 4.23 10.07
C GLY A 126 16.28 4.82 8.67
N VAL A 127 17.49 5.25 8.31
CA VAL A 127 17.72 6.01 7.06
C VAL A 127 17.64 5.12 5.83
N ILE A 128 18.50 4.10 5.74
CA ILE A 128 18.55 3.22 4.56
C ILE A 128 17.26 2.41 4.46
N GLY A 129 16.88 1.72 5.55
CA GLY A 129 15.66 0.93 5.59
C GLY A 129 14.41 1.76 5.27
N GLY A 130 14.27 2.96 5.88
CA GLY A 130 13.12 3.83 5.67
C GLY A 130 13.03 4.40 4.25
N LEU A 131 14.16 4.88 3.71
CA LEU A 131 14.25 5.46 2.37
C LEU A 131 13.80 4.45 1.29
N PHE A 132 14.40 3.27 1.28
CA PHE A 132 14.17 2.28 0.23
C PHE A 132 12.85 1.53 0.40
N THR A 133 12.43 1.24 1.64
CA THR A 133 11.09 0.70 1.90
C THR A 133 10.00 1.72 1.52
N GLY A 134 10.26 3.01 1.69
CA GLY A 134 9.40 4.10 1.22
C GLY A 134 9.23 4.12 -0.30
N LEU A 135 10.30 3.89 -1.07
CA LEU A 135 10.21 3.77 -2.53
C LEU A 135 9.25 2.65 -2.96
N CYS A 136 9.31 1.49 -2.29
CA CYS A 136 8.38 0.39 -2.55
C CYS A 136 6.94 0.76 -2.18
N PHE A 137 6.74 1.37 -1.00
CA PHE A 137 5.43 1.80 -0.52
C PHE A 137 4.74 2.75 -1.52
N PHE A 138 5.43 3.80 -1.97
CA PHE A 138 4.86 4.75 -2.92
C PHE A 138 4.59 4.13 -4.28
N THR A 139 5.55 3.38 -4.80
CA THR A 139 5.41 2.79 -6.13
C THR A 139 4.28 1.78 -6.16
N ALA A 140 4.09 0.98 -5.11
CA ALA A 140 2.97 0.05 -4.99
C ALA A 140 1.61 0.77 -4.98
N ASN A 141 1.49 1.89 -4.28
CA ASN A 141 0.24 2.67 -4.21
C ASN A 141 -0.09 3.37 -5.54
N VAL A 142 0.90 3.98 -6.19
CA VAL A 142 0.70 4.69 -7.46
C VAL A 142 0.33 3.72 -8.58
N VAL A 143 0.98 2.56 -8.65
CA VAL A 143 0.74 1.57 -9.72
C VAL A 143 -0.73 1.13 -9.78
N VAL A 144 -1.38 0.89 -8.64
CA VAL A 144 -2.80 0.48 -8.62
C VAL A 144 -3.69 1.57 -9.19
N GLY A 145 -3.41 2.83 -8.86
CA GLY A 145 -4.13 3.99 -9.37
C GLY A 145 -3.99 4.19 -10.88
N LEU A 146 -2.93 3.66 -11.50
CA LEU A 146 -2.70 3.73 -12.94
C LEU A 146 -3.38 2.58 -13.72
N TYR A 147 -3.68 1.46 -13.06
CA TYR A 147 -4.28 0.29 -13.70
C TYR A 147 -5.81 0.36 -13.81
N PHE A 148 -6.47 1.16 -12.96
CA PHE A 148 -7.92 1.31 -12.91
C PHE A 148 -8.32 2.78 -13.07
N SER A 149 -9.30 3.07 -13.91
CA SER A 149 -9.89 4.40 -14.05
C SER A 149 -11.30 4.44 -13.45
N SER A 150 -12.19 3.54 -13.87
CA SER A 150 -13.58 3.52 -13.39
C SER A 150 -13.70 3.00 -11.94
N ARG A 151 -12.88 2.01 -11.58
CA ARG A 151 -12.88 1.36 -10.24
C ARG A 151 -11.68 1.74 -9.38
N GLN A 152 -11.03 2.86 -9.71
CA GLN A 152 -9.78 3.29 -9.07
C GLN A 152 -9.90 3.38 -7.55
N ALA A 153 -10.95 4.02 -7.04
CA ALA A 153 -11.16 4.19 -5.60
C ALA A 153 -11.28 2.84 -4.87
N LEU A 154 -11.95 1.85 -5.47
CA LEU A 154 -12.10 0.51 -4.92
C LEU A 154 -10.79 -0.28 -4.95
N ALA A 155 -10.06 -0.21 -6.06
CA ALA A 155 -8.78 -0.92 -6.17
C ALA A 155 -7.72 -0.35 -5.22
N VAL A 156 -7.64 0.99 -5.13
CA VAL A 156 -6.72 1.67 -4.20
C VAL A 156 -7.09 1.38 -2.75
N SER A 157 -8.37 1.38 -2.39
CA SER A 157 -8.80 1.08 -1.01
C SER A 157 -8.51 -0.38 -0.64
N LEU A 158 -8.74 -1.32 -1.55
CA LEU A 158 -8.37 -2.72 -1.35
C LEU A 158 -6.86 -2.87 -1.17
N ALA A 159 -6.03 -2.27 -2.04
CA ALA A 159 -4.58 -2.33 -1.91
C ALA A 159 -4.06 -1.66 -0.62
N THR A 160 -4.67 -0.57 -0.18
CA THR A 160 -4.25 0.15 1.04
C THR A 160 -4.75 -0.48 2.33
N THR A 161 -5.81 -1.31 2.28
CA THR A 161 -6.25 -2.13 3.42
C THR A 161 -5.14 -3.06 3.91
N GLY A 162 -4.19 -3.41 3.02
CA GLY A 162 -2.96 -4.11 3.37
C GLY A 162 -2.21 -3.44 4.53
N ASN A 163 -2.25 -2.12 4.66
CA ASN A 163 -1.58 -1.39 5.75
C ASN A 163 -2.07 -1.87 7.13
N GLY A 164 -3.40 -1.95 7.31
CA GLY A 164 -4.00 -2.39 8.56
C GLY A 164 -3.70 -3.87 8.84
N ALA A 165 -3.86 -4.74 7.83
CA ALA A 165 -3.52 -6.15 7.96
C ALA A 165 -2.04 -6.38 8.32
N GLY A 166 -1.15 -5.55 7.77
CA GLY A 166 0.30 -5.59 8.00
C GLY A 166 0.69 -5.30 9.43
N VAL A 167 0.06 -4.29 10.03
CA VAL A 167 0.29 -3.97 11.45
C VAL A 167 -0.02 -5.19 12.32
N PHE A 168 -1.13 -5.90 12.11
CA PHE A 168 -1.44 -7.09 12.90
C PHE A 168 -0.50 -8.26 12.61
N VAL A 169 -0.36 -8.65 11.34
CA VAL A 169 0.35 -9.86 10.93
C VAL A 169 1.84 -9.74 11.23
N VAL A 170 2.47 -8.65 10.84
CA VAL A 170 3.92 -8.48 10.99
C VAL A 170 4.28 -8.23 12.45
N ASN A 171 3.47 -7.51 13.23
CA ASN A 171 3.70 -7.36 14.66
C ASN A 171 3.62 -8.70 15.39
N TYR A 172 2.60 -9.52 15.10
CA TYR A 172 2.48 -10.85 15.68
C TYR A 172 3.68 -11.75 15.35
N ILE A 173 4.13 -11.72 14.09
CA ILE A 173 5.34 -12.44 13.67
C ILE A 173 6.56 -11.91 14.42
N THR A 174 6.69 -10.59 14.55
CA THR A 174 7.83 -9.92 15.19
C THR A 174 7.92 -10.24 16.67
N GLU A 175 6.82 -10.21 17.41
CA GLU A 175 6.79 -10.55 18.84
C GLU A 175 7.25 -11.99 19.07
N ASN A 176 6.73 -12.94 18.27
CA ASN A 176 7.15 -14.33 18.34
C ASN A 176 8.63 -14.50 17.96
N LEU A 177 9.08 -13.86 16.88
CA LEU A 177 10.49 -13.90 16.47
C LEU A 177 11.42 -13.33 17.54
N LEU A 178 10.98 -12.26 18.21
CA LEU A 178 11.75 -11.62 19.27
C LEU A 178 11.91 -12.56 20.47
N ALA A 179 10.85 -13.29 20.83
CA ALA A 179 10.88 -14.27 21.92
C ALA A 179 11.80 -15.47 21.63
N TYR A 180 11.85 -15.98 20.39
CA TYR A 180 12.66 -17.17 20.05
C TYR A 180 14.08 -16.85 19.60
N TYR A 181 14.28 -15.79 18.81
CA TYR A 181 15.55 -15.49 18.13
C TYR A 181 16.22 -14.19 18.60
N GLY A 182 15.56 -13.44 19.49
CA GLY A 182 16.04 -12.14 19.96
C GLY A 182 16.07 -11.07 18.87
N LEU A 183 16.65 -9.91 19.20
CA LEU A 183 16.65 -8.72 18.34
C LEU A 183 17.33 -8.97 16.98
N ARG A 184 18.55 -9.53 17.00
CA ARG A 184 19.36 -9.73 15.78
C ARG A 184 18.72 -10.72 14.82
N GLY A 185 18.19 -11.83 15.34
CA GLY A 185 17.48 -12.82 14.52
C GLY A 185 16.17 -12.27 13.94
N THR A 186 15.45 -11.44 14.72
CA THR A 186 14.24 -10.76 14.24
C THR A 186 14.54 -9.80 13.09
N LEU A 187 15.58 -8.97 13.21
CA LEU A 187 16.01 -8.06 12.14
C LEU A 187 16.40 -8.82 10.86
N LEU A 188 17.07 -9.96 10.98
CA LEU A 188 17.43 -10.81 9.85
C LEU A 188 16.18 -11.37 9.13
N MET A 189 15.20 -11.86 9.89
CA MET A 189 13.95 -12.38 9.32
C MET A 189 13.13 -11.27 8.66
N LEU A 190 13.06 -10.08 9.27
CA LEU A 190 12.42 -8.90 8.69
C LEU A 190 13.11 -8.45 7.39
N SER A 191 14.44 -8.53 7.31
CA SER A 191 15.18 -8.23 6.07
C SER A 191 14.76 -9.18 4.93
N SER A 192 14.52 -10.45 5.24
CA SER A 192 14.06 -11.47 4.29
C SER A 192 12.63 -11.19 3.82
N LEU A 193 11.78 -10.72 4.74
CA LEU A 193 10.41 -10.31 4.42
C LEU A 193 10.39 -9.13 3.44
N VAL A 194 11.23 -8.11 3.64
CA VAL A 194 11.38 -6.99 2.69
C VAL A 194 11.87 -7.46 1.33
N LEU A 195 12.82 -8.39 1.29
CA LEU A 195 13.34 -8.90 0.02
C LEU A 195 12.25 -9.60 -0.82
N ASN A 196 11.28 -10.26 -0.17
CA ASN A 196 10.14 -10.89 -0.86
C ASN A 196 9.27 -9.88 -1.63
N MET A 197 9.31 -8.60 -1.27
CA MET A 197 8.62 -7.55 -2.04
C MET A 197 9.17 -7.41 -3.47
N ALA A 198 10.40 -7.88 -3.75
CA ALA A 198 10.95 -7.93 -5.11
C ALA A 198 10.07 -8.79 -6.03
N VAL A 199 9.55 -9.90 -5.51
CA VAL A 199 8.67 -10.81 -6.25
C VAL A 199 7.33 -10.14 -6.57
N ALA A 200 6.78 -9.41 -5.60
CA ALA A 200 5.58 -8.60 -5.80
C ALA A 200 5.82 -7.49 -6.84
N GLY A 201 6.98 -6.84 -6.79
CA GLY A 201 7.40 -5.86 -7.80
C GLY A 201 7.51 -6.44 -9.21
N ALA A 202 7.95 -7.69 -9.35
CA ALA A 202 8.04 -8.36 -10.65
C ALA A 202 6.68 -8.61 -11.30
N LEU A 203 5.59 -8.68 -10.52
CA LEU A 203 4.22 -8.82 -11.02
C LEU A 203 3.66 -7.51 -11.61
N CYS A 204 4.21 -6.36 -11.23
CA CYS A 204 3.83 -5.05 -11.76
C CYS A 204 4.35 -4.87 -13.18
N ARG A 205 3.53 -5.18 -14.19
CA ARG A 205 3.92 -5.02 -15.61
C ARG A 205 3.87 -3.54 -16.03
N PRO A 206 4.74 -3.10 -16.94
CA PRO A 206 4.62 -1.76 -17.52
C PRO A 206 3.33 -1.66 -18.35
N LEU A 207 2.59 -0.57 -18.21
CA LEU A 207 1.38 -0.30 -18.99
C LEU A 207 1.76 0.04 -20.43
N LYS A 208 0.93 -0.41 -21.38
CA LYS A 208 1.06 -0.07 -22.80
C LYS A 208 0.33 1.25 -23.05
N TYR A 209 1.01 2.18 -23.72
CA TYR A 209 0.43 3.47 -24.11
C TYR A 209 -0.03 3.40 -25.57
N LYS A 210 -1.19 3.97 -25.87
CA LYS A 210 -1.62 4.25 -27.24
C LYS A 210 -1.25 5.70 -27.56
N LEU A 211 -0.61 5.91 -28.69
CA LEU A 211 -0.41 7.25 -29.24
C LEU A 211 -1.69 7.61 -29.98
N VAL A 212 -2.39 8.64 -29.52
CA VAL A 212 -3.54 9.20 -30.24
C VAL A 212 -3.08 10.50 -30.89
N GLU A 213 -3.27 10.58 -32.20
CA GLU A 213 -3.02 11.78 -32.98
C GLU A 213 -4.11 12.80 -32.65
N ASN A 214 -3.72 13.99 -32.18
CA ASN A 214 -4.65 15.09 -31.92
C ASN A 214 -5.31 15.45 -33.25
N THR A 215 -6.53 14.95 -33.46
CA THR A 215 -7.37 15.42 -34.57
C THR A 215 -8.32 16.41 -33.93
N ASP A 216 -8.11 17.70 -34.19
CA ASP A 216 -9.06 18.75 -33.82
C ASP A 216 -10.45 18.38 -34.38
N LYS A 217 -11.32 17.93 -33.48
CA LYS A 217 -12.79 18.08 -33.47
C LYS A 217 -13.37 17.16 -32.39
N ASP A 218 -14.14 17.79 -31.50
CA ASP A 218 -15.06 17.21 -30.52
C ASP A 218 -15.31 15.70 -30.65
N ILE A 219 -14.64 14.91 -29.80
CA ILE A 219 -14.99 13.50 -29.62
C ILE A 219 -16.12 13.46 -28.59
N PRO A 220 -17.36 13.10 -28.96
CA PRO A 220 -18.41 12.88 -27.97
C PRO A 220 -18.00 11.70 -27.07
N LEU A 221 -18.16 11.88 -25.76
CA LEU A 221 -17.89 10.92 -24.67
C LEU A 221 -18.56 9.52 -24.81
N ASN A 222 -19.28 9.25 -25.90
CA ASN A 222 -20.07 8.05 -26.11
C ASN A 222 -19.39 6.93 -26.92
N GLU A 223 -18.24 7.18 -27.55
CA GLU A 223 -17.52 6.13 -28.32
C GLU A 223 -16.46 5.37 -27.52
N ILE A 224 -16.30 5.65 -26.22
CA ILE A 224 -15.42 4.88 -25.32
C ILE A 224 -16.01 3.49 -25.00
N SER A 225 -17.27 3.24 -25.38
CA SER A 225 -18.05 2.06 -24.98
C SER A 225 -18.04 0.88 -25.97
N THR A 226 -17.39 0.97 -27.14
CA THR A 226 -17.60 -0.05 -28.20
C THR A 226 -16.33 -0.50 -28.89
N SER A 227 -15.53 -1.29 -28.18
CA SER A 227 -14.64 -2.26 -28.84
C SER A 227 -14.36 -3.45 -27.91
N GLN A 228 -15.40 -4.23 -27.60
CA GLN A 228 -15.28 -5.61 -27.14
C GLN A 228 -15.95 -6.53 -28.17
N GLN A 229 -15.20 -6.96 -29.18
CA GLN A 229 -15.38 -8.27 -29.78
C GLN A 229 -14.01 -8.84 -30.12
N LEU A 230 -13.48 -9.65 -29.21
CA LEU A 230 -12.49 -10.67 -29.53
C LEU A 230 -13.04 -11.96 -28.94
N ASN A 231 -13.42 -12.87 -29.85
CA ASN A 231 -13.95 -14.20 -29.61
C ASN A 231 -13.22 -14.94 -28.49
N VAL A 232 -13.98 -15.36 -27.48
CA VAL A 232 -13.60 -16.46 -26.59
C VAL A 232 -14.51 -17.64 -26.95
N PRO A 233 -13.98 -18.86 -27.15
CA PRO A 233 -14.81 -20.02 -27.47
C PRO A 233 -15.70 -20.36 -26.27
N VAL A 234 -16.97 -20.64 -26.58
CA VAL A 234 -17.98 -21.15 -25.67
C VAL A 234 -17.57 -22.53 -25.18
N ILE A 235 -17.40 -22.69 -23.86
CA ILE A 235 -17.35 -23.99 -23.19
C ILE A 235 -18.71 -24.17 -22.51
N ASP A 236 -19.56 -24.97 -23.13
CA ASP A 236 -20.82 -25.43 -22.55
C ASP A 236 -20.52 -26.44 -21.44
N ASN A 237 -20.88 -26.07 -20.21
CA ASN A 237 -21.04 -27.00 -19.11
C ASN A 237 -22.52 -27.38 -19.04
N ASN A 238 -22.87 -28.61 -19.38
CA ASN A 238 -24.10 -29.25 -18.92
C ASN A 238 -23.87 -30.76 -18.80
N ALA A 239 -23.68 -31.22 -17.57
CA ALA A 239 -23.81 -32.63 -17.22
C ALA A 239 -24.74 -32.74 -16.01
N GLU A 240 -25.97 -33.16 -16.26
CA GLU A 240 -26.81 -33.81 -15.26
C GLU A 240 -27.41 -35.11 -15.83
N THR A 241 -26.90 -36.21 -15.26
CA THR A 241 -27.66 -37.34 -14.68
C THR A 241 -28.41 -38.37 -15.58
N VAL A 242 -28.02 -39.65 -15.41
CA VAL A 242 -28.86 -40.82 -15.02
C VAL A 242 -28.66 -42.12 -15.84
N LYS A 243 -28.47 -43.24 -15.07
CA LYS A 243 -28.69 -44.70 -15.32
C LYS A 243 -27.66 -45.46 -16.18
N LYS A 244 -27.35 -46.76 -15.98
CA LYS A 244 -27.40 -47.78 -14.90
C LYS A 244 -26.90 -49.09 -15.54
N THR A 245 -26.29 -50.00 -14.76
CA THR A 245 -26.05 -51.45 -15.05
C THR A 245 -24.83 -51.72 -15.96
N THR A 246 -23.87 -52.63 -15.68
CA THR A 246 -23.98 -54.05 -15.27
C THR A 246 -22.61 -54.60 -14.78
N SER A 247 -22.62 -55.39 -13.70
CA SER A 247 -21.87 -56.65 -13.36
C SER A 247 -20.47 -56.89 -14.01
N VAL A 248 -19.39 -57.43 -13.41
CA VAL A 248 -19.19 -58.46 -12.35
C VAL A 248 -17.67 -58.77 -12.23
N ASN A 249 -17.21 -59.32 -11.08
CA ASN A 249 -15.91 -59.98 -10.77
C ASN A 249 -14.65 -59.09 -10.63
N SER A 250 -13.70 -59.30 -9.71
CA SER A 250 -13.44 -60.38 -8.74
C SER A 250 -12.47 -59.89 -7.66
N LEU A 251 -12.57 -60.56 -6.51
CA LEU A 251 -11.78 -60.43 -5.28
C LEU A 251 -10.25 -60.45 -5.49
N ASP A 252 -9.56 -59.31 -5.29
CA ASP A 252 -8.15 -59.30 -4.82
C ASP A 252 -7.62 -57.90 -4.39
N GLU A 253 -8.29 -56.79 -4.69
CA GLU A 253 -7.77 -55.44 -4.38
C GLU A 253 -8.02 -54.94 -2.94
N THR A 254 -8.81 -55.64 -2.14
CA THR A 254 -9.34 -55.07 -0.88
C THR A 254 -8.29 -54.87 0.21
N ARG A 255 -7.15 -55.58 0.19
CA ARG A 255 -6.12 -55.45 1.23
C ARG A 255 -5.07 -54.37 0.96
N VAL A 256 -4.80 -54.02 -0.29
CA VAL A 256 -3.81 -52.99 -0.63
C VAL A 256 -4.44 -51.58 -0.55
N SER A 257 -5.73 -51.46 -0.88
CA SER A 257 -6.45 -50.17 -0.79
C SER A 257 -6.79 -49.75 0.66
N LEU A 258 -6.97 -50.69 1.59
CA LEU A 258 -7.28 -50.35 2.99
C LEU A 258 -6.09 -49.81 3.79
N MET A 259 -4.84 -50.08 3.37
CA MET A 259 -3.65 -49.48 4.00
C MET A 259 -3.30 -48.10 3.42
N THR A 260 -3.57 -47.86 2.14
CA THR A 260 -3.30 -46.55 1.51
C THR A 260 -4.38 -45.52 1.84
N VAL A 261 -5.66 -45.91 1.92
CA VAL A 261 -6.76 -45.01 2.30
C VAL A 261 -6.63 -44.54 3.76
N ASN A 262 -6.27 -45.42 4.69
CA ASN A 262 -6.07 -45.05 6.10
C ASN A 262 -4.87 -44.13 6.30
N ALA A 263 -3.78 -44.29 5.54
CA ALA A 263 -2.59 -43.43 5.66
C ALA A 263 -2.79 -42.02 5.08
N SER A 264 -3.64 -41.87 4.05
CA SER A 264 -4.08 -40.55 3.56
C SER A 264 -5.08 -39.89 4.51
N ASP A 265 -6.07 -40.62 5.03
CA ASP A 265 -7.06 -40.08 5.97
C ASP A 265 -6.44 -39.66 7.30
N GLU A 266 -5.41 -40.34 7.78
CA GLU A 266 -4.72 -39.99 9.03
C GLU A 266 -3.79 -38.78 8.85
N LYS A 267 -3.14 -38.65 7.68
CA LYS A 267 -2.38 -37.44 7.31
C LYS A 267 -3.28 -36.24 7.07
N ASP A 268 -4.45 -36.41 6.45
CA ASP A 268 -5.42 -35.35 6.23
C ASP A 268 -6.11 -34.95 7.54
N LYS A 269 -6.42 -35.91 8.43
CA LYS A 269 -6.89 -35.61 9.79
C LYS A 269 -5.85 -34.93 10.65
N GLN A 270 -4.57 -35.35 10.63
CA GLN A 270 -3.49 -34.67 11.35
C GLN A 270 -3.21 -33.27 10.79
N THR A 271 -3.23 -33.11 9.47
CA THR A 271 -3.05 -31.80 8.82
C THR A 271 -4.23 -30.88 9.14
N ALA A 272 -5.47 -31.39 9.10
CA ALA A 272 -6.67 -30.64 9.47
C ALA A 272 -6.70 -30.28 10.96
N THR A 273 -6.35 -31.20 11.87
CA THR A 273 -6.26 -30.89 13.32
C THR A 273 -5.13 -29.92 13.64
N LYS A 274 -3.98 -30.00 12.96
CA LYS A 274 -2.87 -29.03 13.11
C LYS A 274 -3.24 -27.65 12.55
N LYS A 275 -3.96 -27.59 11.42
CA LYS A 275 -4.51 -26.35 10.84
C LYS A 275 -5.56 -25.74 11.76
N MET A 276 -6.45 -26.56 12.32
CA MET A 276 -7.50 -26.15 13.25
C MET A 276 -6.93 -25.72 14.61
N SER A 277 -5.83 -26.33 15.06
CA SER A 277 -5.05 -25.89 16.23
C SER A 277 -4.35 -24.54 15.98
N CYS A 278 -3.76 -24.34 14.80
CA CYS A 278 -3.17 -23.06 14.41
C CYS A 278 -4.22 -21.93 14.31
N ILE A 279 -5.36 -22.20 13.66
CA ILE A 279 -6.48 -21.26 13.58
C ILE A 279 -7.04 -20.96 14.96
N HIS A 280 -7.17 -21.96 15.84
CA HIS A 280 -7.60 -21.76 17.21
C HIS A 280 -6.63 -20.86 18.00
N SER A 281 -5.32 -21.05 17.86
CA SER A 281 -4.31 -20.15 18.46
C SER A 281 -4.39 -18.73 17.90
N ILE A 282 -4.62 -18.55 16.59
CA ILE A 282 -4.80 -17.23 15.98
C ILE A 282 -6.07 -16.56 16.51
N ILE A 283 -7.19 -17.27 16.58
CA ILE A 283 -8.46 -16.75 17.11
C ILE A 283 -8.32 -16.40 18.59
N LYS A 284 -7.62 -17.22 19.38
CA LYS A 284 -7.37 -16.94 20.80
C LYS A 284 -6.51 -15.70 21.00
N ASN A 285 -5.45 -15.53 20.19
CA ASN A 285 -4.62 -14.32 20.21
C ASN A 285 -5.40 -13.09 19.74
N LEU A 286 -6.30 -13.24 18.76
CA LEU A 286 -7.23 -12.18 18.37
C LEU A 286 -8.19 -11.83 19.51
N ALA A 287 -8.72 -12.83 20.22
CA ALA A 287 -9.67 -12.64 21.32
C ALA A 287 -9.03 -11.92 22.51
N ILE A 288 -7.75 -12.21 22.83
CA ILE A 288 -6.98 -11.50 23.85
C ILE A 288 -6.85 -10.01 23.48
N PHE A 289 -6.69 -9.69 22.19
CA PHE A 289 -6.65 -8.30 21.71
C PHE A 289 -7.93 -7.54 22.04
N PHE A 290 -9.09 -8.20 21.97
CA PHE A 290 -10.39 -7.62 22.29
C PHE A 290 -10.71 -7.57 23.80
N ASP A 291 -9.95 -8.26 24.65
CA ASP A 291 -10.17 -8.31 26.10
C ASP A 291 -9.42 -7.22 26.88
N TYR A 292 -8.67 -6.36 26.17
CA TYR A 292 -7.94 -5.23 26.78
C TYR A 292 -8.89 -4.28 27.54
N GLU A 293 -8.51 -3.86 28.74
CA GLU A 293 -9.29 -2.91 29.55
C GLU A 293 -9.57 -1.58 28.82
N ILE A 294 -8.70 -1.20 27.89
CA ILE A 294 -8.85 -0.03 27.03
C ILE A 294 -10.14 -0.09 26.19
N LEU A 295 -10.55 -1.30 25.76
CA LEU A 295 -11.78 -1.52 24.99
C LEU A 295 -13.02 -1.66 25.89
N LYS A 296 -12.87 -1.84 27.20
CA LYS A 296 -14.00 -1.88 28.14
C LYS A 296 -14.53 -0.47 28.47
N ASN A 297 -13.70 0.55 28.30
CA ASN A 297 -14.08 1.95 28.48
C ASN A 297 -14.83 2.50 27.26
N GLY A 298 -16.12 2.81 27.43
CA GLY A 298 -16.98 3.32 26.35
C GLY A 298 -16.47 4.60 25.68
N ASN A 299 -15.87 5.52 26.45
CA ASN A 299 -15.27 6.74 25.91
C ASN A 299 -14.06 6.45 25.01
N THR A 300 -13.24 5.47 25.38
CA THR A 300 -12.07 5.08 24.59
C THR A 300 -12.47 4.37 23.31
N LEU A 301 -13.49 3.49 23.36
CA LEU A 301 -14.09 2.89 22.17
C LEU A 301 -14.63 3.96 21.20
N PHE A 302 -15.32 4.98 21.73
CA PHE A 302 -15.84 6.06 20.91
C PHE A 302 -14.72 6.88 20.25
N MET A 303 -13.66 7.22 21.00
CA MET A 303 -12.49 7.89 20.43
C MET A 303 -11.80 7.07 19.34
N ILE A 304 -11.63 5.77 19.57
CA ILE A 304 -11.08 4.83 18.58
C ILE A 304 -11.96 4.83 17.33
N ALA A 305 -13.27 4.66 17.47
CA ALA A 305 -14.19 4.63 16.34
C ALA A 305 -14.11 5.90 15.47
N ILE A 306 -14.11 7.09 16.10
CA ILE A 306 -13.98 8.37 15.38
C ILE A 306 -12.63 8.45 14.65
N TYR A 307 -11.54 8.09 15.32
CA TYR A 307 -10.20 8.13 14.73
C TYR A 307 -10.08 7.19 13.51
N PHE A 308 -10.60 5.97 13.62
CA PHE A 308 -10.59 5.00 12.54
C PHE A 308 -11.40 5.47 11.33
N LEU A 309 -12.59 6.02 11.58
CA LEU A 309 -13.45 6.55 10.53
C LEU A 309 -12.74 7.71 9.80
N TRP A 310 -12.21 8.67 10.56
CA TRP A 310 -11.46 9.79 10.00
C TRP A 310 -10.24 9.34 9.18
N SER A 311 -9.40 8.48 9.75
CA SER A 311 -8.17 7.99 9.11
C SER A 311 -8.47 7.27 7.79
N GLY A 312 -9.48 6.38 7.78
CA GLY A 312 -9.90 5.65 6.58
C GLY A 312 -10.43 6.56 5.47
N PHE A 313 -11.27 7.54 5.80
CA PHE A 313 -11.75 8.54 4.84
C PHE A 313 -10.60 9.40 4.31
N CYS A 314 -9.69 9.86 5.18
CA CYS A 314 -8.55 10.67 4.77
C CYS A 314 -7.64 9.96 3.77
N VAL A 315 -7.31 8.68 3.98
CA VAL A 315 -6.44 7.94 3.05
C VAL A 315 -7.11 7.77 1.68
N SER A 316 -8.39 7.38 1.67
CA SER A 316 -9.15 7.13 0.44
C SER A 316 -9.37 8.42 -0.36
N LEU A 317 -9.79 9.49 0.33
CA LEU A 317 -10.02 10.79 -0.29
C LEU A 317 -8.73 11.41 -0.81
N ARG A 318 -7.59 11.21 -0.13
CA ARG A 318 -6.30 11.80 -0.54
C ARG A 318 -5.90 11.37 -1.96
N VAL A 319 -6.05 10.10 -2.31
CA VAL A 319 -5.71 9.62 -3.67
C VAL A 319 -6.68 10.17 -4.70
N VAL A 320 -7.98 10.17 -4.38
CA VAL A 320 -9.03 10.67 -5.28
C VAL A 320 -8.87 12.18 -5.52
N TYR A 321 -8.71 12.98 -4.47
CA TYR A 321 -8.47 14.43 -4.58
C TYR A 321 -7.21 14.74 -5.37
N THR A 322 -6.14 13.99 -5.16
CA THR A 322 -4.91 14.18 -5.94
C THR A 322 -5.15 13.94 -7.42
N THR A 323 -5.85 12.86 -7.76
CA THR A 323 -6.19 12.53 -9.15
C THR A 323 -7.07 13.63 -9.78
N LEU A 324 -8.04 14.17 -9.03
CA LEU A 324 -8.93 15.22 -9.50
C LEU A 324 -8.22 16.56 -9.73
N ILE A 325 -7.22 16.91 -8.91
CA ILE A 325 -6.52 18.19 -9.00
C ILE A 325 -5.43 18.15 -10.07
N VAL A 326 -4.60 17.09 -10.07
CA VAL A 326 -3.38 17.05 -10.91
C VAL A 326 -3.58 16.22 -12.19
N GLY A 327 -4.67 15.45 -12.28
CA GLY A 327 -4.93 14.52 -13.38
C GLY A 327 -4.16 13.20 -13.24
N PHE A 328 -4.56 12.19 -14.03
CA PHE A 328 -3.95 10.86 -14.01
C PHE A 328 -2.46 10.86 -14.37
N GLU A 329 -2.05 11.73 -15.31
CA GLU A 329 -0.67 11.80 -15.80
C GLU A 329 0.32 12.26 -14.71
N ASN A 330 -0.14 13.12 -13.79
CA ASN A 330 0.67 13.69 -12.72
C ASN A 330 0.25 13.15 -11.33
N LEU A 331 -0.53 12.07 -11.28
CA LEU A 331 -0.97 11.47 -10.01
C LEU A 331 0.21 11.12 -9.11
N ALA A 332 1.29 10.58 -9.70
CA ALA A 332 2.50 10.22 -8.99
C ALA A 332 3.14 11.44 -8.30
N SER A 333 3.25 12.59 -8.97
CA SER A 333 3.91 13.78 -8.42
C SER A 333 3.06 14.47 -7.35
N GLY A 334 1.76 14.59 -7.57
CA GLY A 334 0.83 15.18 -6.59
C GLY A 334 0.76 14.37 -5.29
N TYR A 335 0.61 13.04 -5.41
CA TYR A 335 0.47 12.16 -4.25
C TYR A 335 1.76 12.12 -3.43
N SER A 336 2.87 12.17 -4.14
CA SER A 336 4.21 12.23 -3.57
C SER A 336 4.48 13.50 -2.79
N LEU A 337 4.02 14.65 -3.28
CA LEU A 337 4.19 15.93 -2.60
C LEU A 337 3.40 15.98 -1.29
N LEU A 338 2.16 15.52 -1.29
CA LEU A 338 1.34 15.42 -0.07
C LEU A 338 2.00 14.53 0.98
N SER A 339 2.62 13.44 0.52
CA SER A 339 3.25 12.48 1.42
C SER A 339 4.59 12.99 1.98
N LEU A 340 5.33 13.82 1.23
CA LEU A 340 6.52 14.52 1.74
C LEU A 340 6.19 15.31 3.01
N PHE A 341 5.15 16.15 2.96
CA PHE A 341 4.73 16.94 4.12
C PHE A 341 4.25 16.07 5.29
N ASN A 342 3.57 14.97 4.98
CA ASN A 342 3.21 13.99 6.00
C ASN A 342 4.45 13.41 6.69
N GLY A 343 5.45 12.99 5.93
CA GLY A 343 6.69 12.44 6.46
C GLY A 343 7.47 13.44 7.33
N ILE A 344 7.54 14.71 6.94
CA ILE A 344 8.12 15.78 7.77
C ILE A 344 7.38 15.87 9.11
N GLY A 345 6.04 15.80 9.10
CA GLY A 345 5.22 15.76 10.30
C GLY A 345 5.52 14.57 11.21
N TYR A 346 5.77 13.38 10.64
CA TYR A 346 6.13 12.18 11.40
C TYR A 346 7.53 12.23 12.02
N VAL A 347 8.48 12.96 11.41
CA VAL A 347 9.84 13.14 11.99
C VAL A 347 9.82 14.19 13.10
N ILE A 348 9.10 15.31 12.89
CA ILE A 348 9.06 16.43 13.83
C ILE A 348 8.09 16.19 14.99
N GLY A 349 7.01 15.45 14.74
CA GLY A 349 5.93 15.22 15.69
C GLY A 349 6.39 14.64 17.03
N PRO A 350 7.13 13.52 17.07
CA PRO A 350 7.55 12.92 18.34
C PRO A 350 8.50 13.80 19.18
N PRO A 351 9.52 14.47 18.60
CA PRO A 351 10.32 15.46 19.34
C PRO A 351 9.50 16.65 19.85
N LEU A 352 8.57 17.18 19.03
CA LEU A 352 7.70 18.29 19.41
C LEU A 352 6.77 17.89 20.55
N PHE A 353 6.18 16.69 20.48
CA PHE A 353 5.36 16.11 21.53
C PHE A 353 6.13 16.03 22.85
N GLY A 354 7.36 15.50 22.81
CA GLY A 354 8.23 15.41 23.98
C GLY A 354 8.47 16.79 24.60
N LEU A 355 8.79 17.79 23.79
CA LEU A 355 9.07 19.14 24.28
C LEU A 355 7.84 19.84 24.89
N VAL A 356 6.66 19.67 24.28
CA VAL A 356 5.42 20.21 24.85
C VAL A 356 5.10 19.53 26.17
N TYR A 357 5.27 18.20 26.25
CA TYR A 357 5.06 17.47 27.50
C TYR A 357 6.07 17.87 28.59
N ASP A 358 7.34 18.02 28.25
CA ASP A 358 8.40 18.39 29.20
C ASP A 358 8.22 19.82 29.74
N THR A 359 7.53 20.71 28.99
CA THR A 359 7.27 22.09 29.41
C THR A 359 5.98 22.25 30.21
N THR A 360 4.90 21.53 29.87
CA THR A 360 3.61 21.67 30.56
C THR A 360 3.35 20.62 31.63
N GLY A 361 3.99 19.45 31.55
CA GLY A 361 3.72 18.29 32.42
C GLY A 361 2.33 17.67 32.23
N HIS A 362 1.51 18.21 31.31
CA HIS A 362 0.12 17.81 31.10
C HIS A 362 -0.10 17.29 29.68
N PHE A 363 -0.49 16.02 29.56
CA PHE A 363 -0.83 15.41 28.27
C PHE A 363 -2.00 16.11 27.55
N ALA A 364 -2.90 16.76 28.30
CA ALA A 364 -4.09 17.41 27.76
C ALA A 364 -3.75 18.50 26.72
N ASP A 365 -2.69 19.28 26.94
CA ASP A 365 -2.31 20.38 26.06
C ASP A 365 -1.88 19.89 24.68
N VAL A 366 -1.18 18.74 24.64
CA VAL A 366 -0.81 18.09 23.39
C VAL A 366 -2.05 17.59 22.64
N PHE A 367 -3.00 16.98 23.35
CA PHE A 367 -4.26 16.51 22.76
C PHE A 367 -5.11 17.66 22.19
N TYR A 368 -5.23 18.78 22.91
CA TYR A 368 -5.94 19.97 22.41
C TYR A 368 -5.26 20.56 21.18
N GLY A 369 -3.92 20.67 21.19
CA GLY A 369 -3.15 21.12 20.03
C GLY A 369 -3.38 20.27 18.79
N CYS A 370 -3.33 18.93 18.93
CA CYS A 370 -3.64 18.01 17.84
C CYS A 370 -5.09 18.16 17.35
N GLY A 371 -6.06 18.28 18.25
CA GLY A 371 -7.47 18.47 17.91
C GLY A 371 -7.73 19.72 17.07
N VAL A 372 -7.14 20.85 17.45
CA VAL A 372 -7.26 22.13 16.72
C VAL A 372 -6.64 22.00 15.32
N ALA A 373 -5.46 21.39 15.20
CA ALA A 373 -4.81 21.17 13.90
C ALA A 373 -5.67 20.31 12.96
N PHE A 374 -6.30 19.25 13.48
CA PHE A 374 -7.20 18.41 12.69
C PHE A 374 -8.46 19.14 12.22
N TYR A 375 -9.04 19.96 13.09
CA TYR A 375 -10.22 20.75 12.74
C TYR A 375 -9.91 21.75 11.62
N LEU A 376 -8.81 22.50 11.77
CA LEU A 376 -8.35 23.45 10.75
C LEU A 376 -8.07 22.77 9.40
N GLY A 377 -7.36 21.64 9.40
CA GLY A 377 -7.10 20.87 8.16
C GLY A 377 -8.36 20.36 7.47
N SER A 378 -9.37 19.98 8.25
CA SER A 378 -10.67 19.52 7.74
C SER A 378 -11.47 20.66 7.10
N VAL A 379 -11.51 21.83 7.76
CA VAL A 379 -12.18 23.03 7.24
C VAL A 379 -11.53 23.50 5.93
N LEU A 380 -10.20 23.53 5.88
CA LEU A 380 -9.44 23.88 4.66
C LEU A 380 -9.77 22.94 3.50
N SER A 381 -9.80 21.63 3.75
CA SER A 381 -10.14 20.63 2.73
C SER A 381 -11.55 20.82 2.18
N PHE A 382 -12.51 21.17 3.05
CA PHE A 382 -13.89 21.45 2.66
C PHE A 382 -14.00 22.71 1.78
N ILE A 383 -13.30 23.78 2.14
CA ILE A 383 -13.26 25.03 1.35
C ILE A 383 -12.70 24.78 -0.05
N VAL A 384 -11.64 23.99 -0.17
CA VAL A 384 -11.05 23.62 -1.47
C VAL A 384 -12.06 22.88 -2.35
N ASN A 385 -12.82 21.93 -1.79
CA ASN A 385 -13.86 21.22 -2.55
C ASN A 385 -14.95 22.17 -3.09
N ILE A 386 -15.42 23.11 -2.26
CA ILE A 386 -16.41 24.11 -2.68
C ILE A 386 -15.86 24.94 -3.85
N ARG A 387 -14.61 25.41 -3.75
CA ARG A 387 -13.99 26.19 -4.85
C ARG A 387 -13.89 25.39 -6.15
N LEU A 388 -13.47 24.13 -6.09
CA LEU A 388 -13.40 23.27 -7.27
C LEU A 388 -14.78 23.08 -7.92
N LYS A 389 -15.83 22.88 -7.14
CA LYS A 389 -17.22 22.80 -7.65
C LYS A 389 -17.68 24.10 -8.29
N MET A 390 -17.34 25.24 -7.70
CA MET A 390 -17.71 26.55 -8.25
C MET A 390 -16.99 26.81 -9.58
N SER A 391 -15.69 26.51 -9.67
CA SER A 391 -14.93 26.65 -10.93
C SER A 391 -15.45 25.75 -12.04
N ALA A 392 -15.81 24.50 -11.73
CA ALA A 392 -16.40 23.58 -12.72
C ALA A 392 -17.76 24.09 -13.25
N ARG A 393 -18.60 24.65 -12.37
CA ARG A 393 -19.88 25.26 -12.77
C ARG A 393 -19.69 26.53 -13.60
N ALA A 394 -18.68 27.34 -13.28
CA ALA A 394 -18.37 28.55 -14.04
C ALA A 394 -17.95 28.21 -15.48
N GLN A 395 -17.09 27.20 -15.66
CA GLN A 395 -16.66 26.73 -16.98
C GLN A 395 -17.82 26.11 -17.80
N GLN A 396 -18.74 25.39 -17.16
CA GLN A 396 -19.96 24.90 -17.83
C GLN A 396 -20.87 26.04 -18.31
N ASN A 397 -20.96 27.13 -17.55
CA ASN A 397 -21.78 28.28 -17.91
C ASN A 397 -21.15 29.16 -19.02
N GLU A 398 -19.82 29.22 -19.12
CA GLU A 398 -19.12 29.94 -20.20
C GLU A 398 -19.15 29.18 -21.55
N GLY A 399 -19.41 27.87 -21.56
CA GLY A 399 -19.50 27.05 -22.78
C GLY A 399 -20.87 27.04 -23.47
N LEU A 400 -21.89 27.71 -22.93
CA LEU A 400 -23.19 27.88 -23.59
C LEU A 400 -23.18 29.20 -24.39
N PRO A 401 -23.45 29.19 -25.71
CA PRO A 401 -23.64 30.44 -26.45
C PRO A 401 -24.82 31.21 -25.84
N SER A 402 -24.58 32.47 -25.51
CA SER A 402 -25.63 33.41 -25.10
C SER A 402 -26.63 33.54 -26.26
N ASN A 403 -27.84 33.01 -26.06
CA ASN A 403 -28.98 33.18 -26.96
C ASN A 403 -29.39 34.66 -27.09
#